data_AF-R9IS79-F1
#
_entry.id   AF-R9IS79-F1
#
_cell.length_a   1.000
_cell.length_b   1.000
_cell.length_c   1.000
_cell.angle_alpha   90.00
_cell.angle_beta   90.00
_cell.angle_gamma   90.00
#
_symmetry.space_group_name_H-M   'P 1'
#
loop_
_entity.id
_entity.type
_entity.pdbx_description
1 polymer ?
#
loop_
_entity_poly.entity_id
_entity_poly.type
_entity_poly.pdbx_seq_one_letter_code
_entity_poly.pdbx_strand_id
1 'polypeptide(L)'
;MLSVLASWRISKQVYHFEPEMEELLYSQVSEELLLPVEVLKNMPYSCIYFESPNLYENQFHGFFACFDIIEDMELLKFVILHNDGEAVDIHSIELKSGQTLKECMTTLLKIQYSSQDVDKELDYGLIVVEKMLQLVLYVCAENADIQNADPGRNTAKPKAIRNIKDKYREISRWDVGNNVIKRIRNHKKAHNTTASAETDKEENNDQTTSPIERHYVTPHVRRGHWQSYWVGKKDGSEERRLVLRWKHFIYVNADGPDALPVTINCIQE
;
A
#
# COMPACT_ATOMS: atom_id res chain seq x y z
N MET A 1 -5.83 -13.64 18.95
CA MET A 1 -7.17 -13.23 18.44
C MET A 1 -7.95 -12.34 19.41
N LEU A 2 -8.16 -12.74 20.68
CA LEU A 2 -9.00 -11.98 21.63
C LEU A 2 -8.51 -10.54 21.86
N SER A 3 -7.20 -10.32 22.00
CA SER A 3 -6.60 -8.98 22.17
C SER A 3 -6.87 -8.07 20.96
N VAL A 4 -6.67 -8.60 19.75
CA VAL A 4 -6.91 -7.86 18.50
C VAL A 4 -8.38 -7.48 18.34
N LEU A 5 -9.31 -8.39 18.62
CA LEU A 5 -10.75 -8.07 18.57
C LEU A 5 -11.15 -7.05 19.65
N ALA A 6 -10.53 -7.12 20.84
CA ALA A 6 -10.74 -6.15 21.92
C ALA A 6 -10.22 -4.75 21.58
N SER A 7 -9.13 -4.65 20.82
CA SER A 7 -8.64 -3.37 20.27
C SER A 7 -9.53 -2.89 19.12
N TRP A 8 -9.87 -3.78 18.18
CA TRP A 8 -10.65 -3.43 17.00
C TRP A 8 -12.06 -2.96 17.33
N ARG A 9 -12.74 -3.56 18.31
CA ARG A 9 -14.13 -3.18 18.68
C ARG A 9 -14.30 -1.71 19.07
N ILE A 10 -13.21 -1.02 19.44
CA ILE A 10 -13.21 0.40 19.81
C ILE A 10 -13.41 1.29 18.57
N SER A 11 -12.83 0.90 17.45
CA SER A 11 -12.84 1.69 16.20
C SER A 11 -13.73 1.06 15.12
N LYS A 12 -13.69 -0.27 14.95
CA LYS A 12 -14.41 -1.07 13.95
C LYS A 12 -14.25 -0.55 12.53
N GLN A 13 -13.00 -0.32 12.15
CA GLN A 13 -12.63 0.23 10.85
C GLN A 13 -12.26 -0.89 9.89
N VAL A 14 -12.89 -0.89 8.72
CA VAL A 14 -12.67 -1.84 7.64
C VAL A 14 -12.27 -1.06 6.40
N TYR A 15 -11.11 -1.37 5.83
CA TYR A 15 -10.62 -0.81 4.58
C TYR A 15 -10.75 -1.87 3.48
N HIS A 16 -11.50 -1.54 2.43
CA HIS A 16 -11.68 -2.36 1.25
C HIS A 16 -10.91 -1.73 0.10
N PHE A 17 -9.87 -2.40 -0.37
CA PHE A 17 -9.06 -1.89 -1.48
C PHE A 17 -9.68 -2.29 -2.82
N GLU A 18 -9.58 -1.39 -3.80
CA GLU A 18 -9.82 -1.76 -5.17
C GLU A 18 -8.78 -2.82 -5.60
N PRO A 19 -9.19 -3.95 -6.22
CA PRO A 19 -8.27 -5.06 -6.54
C PRO A 19 -7.01 -4.69 -7.33
N GLU A 20 -7.10 -3.81 -8.32
CA GLU A 20 -5.96 -3.29 -9.08
C GLU A 20 -5.05 -2.41 -8.20
N MET A 21 -5.62 -1.73 -7.18
CA MET A 21 -4.82 -0.98 -6.21
C MET A 21 -4.00 -1.91 -5.31
N GLU A 22 -4.57 -3.04 -4.87
CA GLU A 22 -3.82 -4.06 -4.13
C GLU A 22 -2.64 -4.57 -4.95
N GLU A 23 -2.89 -5.01 -6.18
CA GLU A 23 -1.84 -5.52 -7.08
C GLU A 23 -0.75 -4.48 -7.35
N LEU A 24 -1.14 -3.22 -7.55
CA LEU A 24 -0.22 -2.11 -7.76
C LEU A 24 0.69 -1.90 -6.54
N LEU A 25 0.16 -1.98 -5.33
CA LEU A 25 0.93 -1.88 -4.10
C LEU A 25 1.81 -3.12 -3.87
N TYR A 26 1.29 -4.32 -4.12
CA TYR A 26 2.06 -5.57 -4.01
C TYR A 26 3.20 -5.64 -5.02
N SER A 27 3.07 -5.01 -6.19
CA SER A 27 4.16 -4.94 -7.17
C SER A 27 5.39 -4.14 -6.71
N GLN A 28 5.29 -3.43 -5.59
CA GLN A 28 6.43 -2.75 -4.95
C GLN A 28 7.20 -3.64 -3.98
N VAL A 29 6.67 -4.82 -3.65
CA VAL A 29 7.40 -5.83 -2.88
C VAL A 29 8.64 -6.21 -3.68
N SER A 30 9.83 -6.12 -3.07
CA SER A 30 11.20 -6.18 -3.65
C SER A 30 11.95 -4.84 -3.74
N GLU A 31 11.29 -3.70 -3.58
CA GLU A 31 11.98 -2.42 -3.32
C GLU A 31 12.38 -2.37 -1.85
N GLU A 32 13.64 -2.05 -1.53
CA GLU A 32 14.07 -2.01 -0.13
C GLU A 32 13.16 -1.08 0.68
N LEU A 33 12.36 -1.65 1.59
CA LEU A 33 11.45 -0.90 2.44
C LEU A 33 12.24 -0.15 3.53
N LEU A 34 13.00 0.87 3.11
CA LEU A 34 13.86 1.72 3.91
C LEU A 34 13.09 2.79 4.69
N LEU A 35 11.75 2.70 4.71
CA LEU A 35 10.92 3.59 5.52
C LEU A 35 11.20 3.33 7.00
N PRO A 36 11.44 4.38 7.80
CA PRO A 36 11.65 4.22 9.23
C PRO A 36 10.32 3.89 9.92
N VAL A 37 10.34 3.16 11.03
CA VAL A 37 9.13 2.68 11.73
C VAL A 37 8.16 3.81 12.10
N GLU A 38 8.66 5.03 12.28
CA GLU A 38 7.88 6.21 12.67
C GLU A 38 6.78 6.55 11.65
N VAL A 39 6.84 6.06 10.40
CA VAL A 39 5.73 6.22 9.44
C VAL A 39 4.42 5.62 9.95
N LEU A 40 4.51 4.54 10.75
CA LEU A 40 3.35 3.85 11.32
C LEU A 40 2.64 4.69 12.40
N LYS A 41 3.28 5.72 12.96
CA LYS A 41 2.60 6.68 13.86
C LYS A 41 1.46 7.44 13.17
N ASN A 42 1.43 7.46 11.84
CA ASN A 42 0.34 8.04 11.06
C ASN A 42 -0.86 7.08 10.90
N MET A 43 -0.78 5.84 11.38
CA MET A 43 -1.88 4.89 11.30
C MET A 43 -3.10 5.47 12.05
N PRO A 44 -4.27 5.56 11.40
CA PRO A 44 -5.39 6.35 11.93
C PRO A 44 -6.05 5.75 13.18
N TYR A 45 -5.87 4.45 13.41
CA TYR A 45 -6.40 3.74 14.56
C TYR A 45 -5.44 2.63 14.99
N SER A 46 -5.39 2.33 16.28
CA SER A 46 -4.48 1.30 16.81
C SER A 46 -4.75 -0.11 16.31
N CYS A 47 -5.96 -0.38 15.85
CA CYS A 47 -6.33 -1.64 15.21
C CYS A 47 -7.33 -1.37 14.09
N ILE A 48 -7.02 -1.91 12.91
CA ILE A 48 -7.86 -1.82 11.70
C ILE A 48 -7.91 -3.17 11.00
N TYR A 49 -8.96 -3.38 10.21
CA TYR A 49 -9.14 -4.56 9.39
C TYR A 49 -9.04 -4.18 7.91
N PHE A 50 -8.35 -5.00 7.12
CA PHE A 50 -8.26 -4.89 5.67
C PHE A 50 -9.03 -6.06 5.05
N GLU A 51 -9.98 -5.76 4.15
CA GLU A 51 -10.47 -6.73 3.18
C GLU A 51 -9.46 -6.77 2.04
N SER A 52 -8.76 -7.90 1.87
CA SER A 52 -7.63 -8.00 0.94
C SER A 52 -7.52 -9.41 0.33
N PRO A 53 -8.49 -9.81 -0.53
CA PRO A 53 -8.52 -11.15 -1.11
C PRO A 53 -7.30 -11.46 -1.99
N ASN A 54 -6.68 -10.46 -2.60
CA ASN A 54 -5.53 -10.66 -3.49
C ASN A 54 -4.19 -10.80 -2.74
N LEU A 55 -4.21 -10.78 -1.39
CA LEU A 55 -3.01 -10.95 -0.58
C LEU A 55 -2.26 -12.24 -0.93
N TYR A 56 -3.01 -13.34 -1.08
CA TYR A 56 -2.49 -14.63 -1.52
C TYR A 56 -3.57 -15.45 -2.22
N GLU A 57 -3.55 -15.46 -3.56
CA GLU A 57 -4.36 -16.33 -4.43
C GLU A 57 -5.85 -16.49 -4.03
N ASN A 58 -6.47 -15.45 -3.44
CA ASN A 58 -7.84 -15.50 -2.92
C ASN A 58 -8.09 -16.57 -1.84
N GLN A 59 -7.05 -16.97 -1.09
CA GLN A 59 -7.16 -17.84 0.07
C GLN A 59 -7.70 -17.11 1.30
N PHE A 60 -7.35 -15.83 1.43
CA PHE A 60 -7.67 -15.02 2.60
C PHE A 60 -8.86 -14.10 2.35
N HIS A 61 -9.65 -13.88 3.40
CA HIS A 61 -10.64 -12.81 3.39
C HIS A 61 -9.97 -11.45 3.66
N GLY A 62 -8.92 -11.45 4.48
CA GLY A 62 -8.16 -10.27 4.82
C GLY A 62 -7.41 -10.42 6.14
N PHE A 63 -7.05 -9.30 6.77
CA PHE A 63 -6.27 -9.33 8.00
C PHE A 63 -6.51 -8.13 8.90
N PHE A 64 -6.26 -8.31 10.20
CA PHE A 64 -6.11 -7.22 11.15
C PHE A 64 -4.67 -6.75 11.20
N ALA A 65 -4.46 -5.45 11.21
CA ALA A 65 -3.22 -4.83 11.67
C ALA A 65 -3.48 -4.14 13.01
N CYS A 66 -2.73 -4.52 14.05
CA CYS A 66 -2.95 -4.04 15.41
C CYS A 66 -1.62 -3.74 16.11
N PHE A 67 -1.49 -2.54 16.68
CA PHE A 67 -0.43 -2.29 17.65
C PHE A 67 -0.68 -3.10 18.91
N ASP A 68 0.38 -3.67 19.47
CA ASP A 68 0.35 -4.42 20.72
C ASP A 68 1.65 -4.18 21.50
N ILE A 69 1.63 -4.47 22.79
CA ILE A 69 2.80 -4.38 23.67
C ILE A 69 2.92 -5.70 24.45
N ILE A 70 4.06 -6.36 24.34
CA ILE A 70 4.40 -7.56 25.13
C ILE A 70 5.71 -7.30 25.84
N GLU A 71 5.71 -7.32 27.18
CA GLU A 71 6.95 -7.20 27.97
C GLU A 71 7.81 -5.99 27.54
N ASP A 72 7.19 -4.82 27.40
CA ASP A 72 7.77 -3.56 26.92
C ASP A 72 8.23 -3.54 25.46
N MET A 73 8.03 -4.63 24.69
CA MET A 73 8.24 -4.65 23.24
C MET A 73 7.00 -4.13 22.51
N GLU A 74 7.15 -3.06 21.74
CA GLU A 74 6.13 -2.56 20.82
C GLU A 74 6.08 -3.45 19.56
N LEU A 75 4.89 -3.92 19.21
CA LEU A 75 4.67 -4.82 18.09
C LEU A 75 3.62 -4.25 17.13
N LEU A 76 3.79 -4.51 15.85
CA LEU A 76 2.68 -4.52 14.89
C LEU A 76 2.32 -5.98 14.60
N LYS A 77 1.13 -6.39 15.04
CA LYS A 77 0.60 -7.73 14.84
C LYS A 77 -0.30 -7.78 13.61
N PHE A 78 -0.11 -8.82 12.81
CA PHE A 78 -0.96 -9.17 11.69
C PHE A 78 -1.72 -10.46 12.03
N VAL A 79 -3.04 -10.41 11.99
CA VAL A 79 -3.89 -11.59 12.20
C VAL A 79 -4.71 -11.80 10.93
N ILE A 80 -4.33 -12.82 10.15
CA ILE A 80 -4.91 -13.13 8.84
C ILE A 80 -6.12 -14.03 9.06
N LEU A 81 -7.22 -13.71 8.39
CA LEU A 81 -8.44 -14.51 8.37
C LEU A 81 -8.57 -15.21 7.03
N HIS A 82 -8.64 -16.54 7.04
CA HIS A 82 -8.91 -17.35 5.85
C HIS A 82 -10.38 -17.20 5.43
N ASN A 83 -10.67 -17.47 4.15
CA ASN A 83 -12.03 -17.40 3.62
C ASN A 83 -13.01 -18.39 4.25
N ASP A 84 -12.52 -19.46 4.87
CA ASP A 84 -13.34 -20.42 5.63
C ASP A 84 -13.87 -19.84 6.96
N GLY A 85 -13.26 -18.75 7.46
CA GLY A 85 -13.60 -18.13 8.73
C GLY A 85 -13.14 -18.92 9.97
N GLU A 86 -12.39 -20.00 9.79
CA GLU A 86 -11.93 -20.90 10.86
C GLU A 86 -10.42 -20.82 11.06
N ALA A 87 -9.65 -20.77 9.97
CA ALA A 87 -8.19 -20.71 10.03
C ALA A 87 -7.69 -19.27 10.21
N VAL A 88 -6.68 -19.13 11.09
CA VAL A 88 -6.06 -17.84 11.39
C VAL A 88 -4.55 -18.00 11.51
N ASP A 89 -3.84 -17.21 10.70
CA ASP A 89 -2.38 -17.08 10.76
C ASP A 89 -2.01 -15.80 11.50
N ILE A 90 -0.92 -15.84 12.26
CA ILE A 90 -0.44 -14.70 13.04
C ILE A 90 1.02 -14.44 12.68
N HIS A 91 1.29 -13.21 12.27
CA HIS A 91 2.63 -12.67 12.12
C HIS A 91 2.78 -11.45 13.00
N SER A 92 4.01 -11.11 13.37
CA SER A 92 4.30 -9.93 14.17
C SER A 92 5.67 -9.39 13.81
N ILE A 93 5.80 -8.07 13.83
CA ILE A 93 7.08 -7.38 13.68
C ILE A 93 7.32 -6.52 14.90
N GLU A 94 8.57 -6.48 15.36
CA GLU A 94 8.97 -5.69 16.52
C GLU A 94 9.32 -4.28 16.04
N LEU A 95 8.69 -3.28 16.62
CA LEU A 95 8.86 -1.89 16.26
C LEU A 95 9.96 -1.29 17.13
N LYS A 96 11.12 -1.01 16.53
CA LYS A 96 12.24 -0.34 17.21
C LYS A 96 12.46 1.02 16.58
N SER A 97 12.35 2.07 17.40
CA SER A 97 12.64 3.43 16.92
C SER A 97 14.06 3.52 16.36
N GLY A 98 14.19 4.26 15.25
CA GLY A 98 15.44 4.37 14.51
C GLY A 98 15.76 3.20 13.56
N GLN A 99 14.96 2.13 13.55
CA GLN A 99 15.06 1.07 12.54
C GLN A 99 14.12 1.31 11.36
N THR A 100 14.44 0.67 10.24
CA THR A 100 13.57 0.56 9.07
C THR A 100 12.55 -0.57 9.23
N LEU A 101 11.43 -0.48 8.51
CA LEU A 101 10.43 -1.55 8.50
C LEU A 101 11.01 -2.88 8.01
N LYS A 102 11.97 -2.87 7.07
CA LYS A 102 12.67 -4.06 6.60
C LYS A 102 13.44 -4.77 7.71
N GLU A 103 14.16 -4.02 8.54
CA GLU A 103 14.90 -4.58 9.69
C GLU A 103 13.95 -5.17 10.74
N CYS A 104 12.85 -4.47 11.02
CA CYS A 104 11.81 -4.91 11.95
C CYS A 104 11.13 -6.22 11.50
N MET A 105 10.82 -6.37 10.20
CA MET A 105 10.24 -7.59 9.64
C MET A 105 11.18 -8.79 9.81
N THR A 106 12.44 -8.59 9.47
CA THR A 106 13.41 -9.69 9.38
C THR A 106 13.73 -10.30 10.75
N THR A 107 13.69 -9.50 11.82
CA THR A 107 14.15 -9.91 13.16
C THR A 107 13.24 -10.96 13.79
N LEU A 108 11.94 -10.68 13.94
CA LEU A 108 11.00 -11.59 14.61
C LEU A 108 10.67 -12.82 13.76
N LEU A 109 10.53 -12.65 12.44
CA LEU A 109 10.21 -13.77 11.56
C LEU A 109 11.33 -14.81 11.54
N LYS A 110 12.61 -14.39 11.54
CA LYS A 110 13.74 -15.32 11.68
C LYS A 110 13.69 -16.13 12.99
N ILE A 111 13.27 -15.50 14.09
CA ILE A 111 13.12 -16.20 15.38
C ILE A 111 11.98 -17.22 15.30
N GLN A 112 10.84 -16.82 14.74
CA GLN A 112 9.66 -17.67 14.56
C GLN A 112 9.97 -18.91 13.71
N TYR A 113 10.91 -18.79 12.76
CA TYR A 113 11.18 -19.78 11.73
C TYR A 113 12.60 -20.41 11.80
N SER A 114 13.25 -20.46 12.97
CA SER A 114 14.69 -20.78 13.08
C SER A 114 15.16 -22.25 12.88
N SER A 115 14.40 -23.13 12.20
CA SER A 115 14.84 -24.52 11.93
C SER A 115 15.24 -24.78 10.47
N GLN A 116 16.04 -25.84 10.22
CA GLN A 116 16.77 -26.06 8.96
C GLN A 116 15.90 -26.32 7.70
N ASP A 117 14.59 -26.56 7.85
CA ASP A 117 13.64 -26.80 6.74
C ASP A 117 12.71 -25.60 6.43
N VAL A 118 12.98 -24.44 7.04
CA VAL A 118 12.00 -23.34 7.14
C VAL A 118 12.30 -22.16 6.21
N ASP A 119 13.37 -22.20 5.42
CA ASP A 119 13.72 -21.07 4.53
C ASP A 119 12.56 -20.69 3.58
N LYS A 120 11.85 -21.68 3.03
CA LYS A 120 10.65 -21.43 2.18
C LYS A 120 9.48 -20.83 2.94
N GLU A 121 9.26 -21.26 4.19
CA GLU A 121 8.19 -20.72 5.04
C GLU A 121 8.52 -19.31 5.53
N LEU A 122 9.79 -19.04 5.80
CA LEU A 122 10.32 -17.72 6.14
C LEU A 122 10.17 -16.77 4.95
N ASP A 123 10.58 -17.18 3.75
CA ASP A 123 10.44 -16.38 2.53
C ASP A 123 8.96 -16.07 2.25
N TYR A 124 8.09 -17.08 2.39
CA TYR A 124 6.64 -16.90 2.28
C TYR A 124 6.11 -15.89 3.32
N GLY A 125 6.46 -16.07 4.59
CA GLY A 125 6.04 -15.19 5.68
C GLY A 125 6.51 -13.74 5.48
N LEU A 126 7.76 -13.56 5.02
CA LEU A 126 8.31 -12.23 4.69
C LEU A 126 7.52 -11.56 3.57
N ILE A 127 7.25 -12.27 2.47
CA ILE A 127 6.48 -11.74 1.33
C ILE A 127 5.06 -11.33 1.77
N VAL A 128 4.39 -12.19 2.55
CA VAL A 128 3.03 -11.90 3.03
C VAL A 128 3.01 -10.69 3.97
N VAL A 129 3.96 -10.59 4.91
CA VAL A 129 4.07 -9.43 5.80
C VAL A 129 4.42 -8.16 5.04
N GLU A 130 5.30 -8.23 4.05
CA GLU A 130 5.65 -7.07 3.23
C GLU A 130 4.44 -6.56 2.44
N LYS A 131 3.66 -7.46 1.83
CA LYS A 131 2.39 -7.11 1.16
C LYS A 131 1.39 -6.44 2.12
N MET A 132 1.19 -7.01 3.32
CA MET A 132 0.31 -6.42 4.33
C MET A 132 0.77 -5.01 4.75
N LEU A 133 2.08 -4.82 4.89
CA LEU A 133 2.66 -3.51 5.17
C LEU A 133 2.40 -2.50 4.06
N GLN A 134 2.43 -2.89 2.78
CA GLN A 134 2.10 -1.96 1.68
C GLN A 134 0.70 -1.36 1.84
N LEU A 135 -0.28 -2.17 2.25
CA LEU A 135 -1.64 -1.67 2.50
C LEU A 135 -1.72 -0.78 3.74
N VAL A 136 -1.03 -1.16 4.83
CA VAL A 136 -0.94 -0.34 6.06
C VAL A 136 -0.32 1.02 5.75
N LEU A 137 0.77 1.05 4.97
CA LEU A 137 1.45 2.25 4.55
C LEU A 137 0.55 3.14 3.70
N TYR A 138 -0.25 2.56 2.81
CA TYR A 138 -1.21 3.34 2.03
C TYR A 138 -2.23 4.04 2.91
N VAL A 139 -2.78 3.35 3.92
CA VAL A 139 -3.70 3.98 4.89
C VAL A 139 -3.00 5.06 5.74
N CYS A 140 -1.69 4.93 5.98
CA CYS A 140 -0.88 5.93 6.67
C CYS A 140 -0.52 7.15 5.80
N ALA A 141 -0.68 7.07 4.48
CA ALA A 141 -0.25 8.11 3.57
C ALA A 141 -1.20 9.33 3.59
N GLU A 142 -0.63 10.53 3.63
CA GLU A 142 -1.41 11.78 3.69
C GLU A 142 -2.29 11.99 2.45
N ASN A 143 -1.84 11.48 1.30
CA ASN A 143 -2.55 11.58 0.03
C ASN A 143 -3.27 10.28 -0.35
N ALA A 144 -3.55 9.41 0.62
CA ALA A 144 -4.29 8.18 0.39
C ALA A 144 -5.69 8.47 -0.14
N ASP A 145 -6.06 7.76 -1.20
CA ASP A 145 -7.39 7.82 -1.78
C ASP A 145 -8.35 6.94 -0.98
N ILE A 146 -8.99 7.50 0.04
CA ILE A 146 -9.90 6.79 0.95
C ILE A 146 -11.25 7.51 0.97
N GLN A 147 -12.33 6.77 0.69
CA GLN A 147 -13.70 7.28 0.72
C GLN A 147 -14.54 6.47 1.71
N ASN A 148 -15.54 7.10 2.33
CA ASN A 148 -16.54 6.35 3.07
C ASN A 148 -17.40 5.54 2.08
N ALA A 149 -17.45 4.22 2.26
CA ALA A 149 -18.20 3.32 1.37
C ALA A 149 -19.73 3.51 1.47
N ASP A 150 -20.21 4.06 2.59
CA ASP A 150 -21.62 4.34 2.82
C ASP A 150 -21.80 5.74 3.45
N PRO A 151 -21.65 6.82 2.65
CA PRO A 151 -21.70 8.19 3.15
C PRO A 151 -23.04 8.55 3.83
N GLY A 152 -24.12 7.85 3.47
CA GLY A 152 -25.46 8.06 4.04
C GLY A 152 -25.67 7.35 5.38
N ARG A 153 -24.77 6.45 5.77
CA ARG A 153 -24.88 5.69 7.01
C ARG A 153 -24.10 6.36 8.14
N ASN A 154 -24.85 6.80 9.14
CA ASN A 154 -24.29 7.31 10.37
C ASN A 154 -23.66 6.17 11.21
N THR A 155 -22.39 5.87 10.96
CA THR A 155 -21.56 5.02 11.82
C THR A 155 -21.10 5.85 13.02
N ALA A 156 -21.94 5.95 14.04
CA ALA A 156 -21.59 6.68 15.25
C ALA A 156 -20.51 5.92 16.03
N LYS A 157 -19.26 6.45 16.04
CA LYS A 157 -18.22 5.94 16.92
C LYS A 157 -18.69 6.04 18.38
N PRO A 158 -18.63 4.96 19.17
CA PRO A 158 -19.05 4.99 20.57
C PRO A 158 -18.24 6.03 21.37
N LYS A 159 -18.92 6.89 22.13
CA LYS A 159 -18.26 7.92 22.96
C LYS A 159 -17.44 7.35 24.12
N ALA A 160 -17.71 6.10 24.53
CA ALA A 160 -17.03 5.41 25.62
C ALA A 160 -17.09 3.90 25.41
N ILE A 161 -16.12 3.16 25.97
CA ILE A 161 -16.02 1.70 25.84
C ILE A 161 -17.31 0.99 26.30
N ARG A 162 -17.92 1.46 27.41
CA ARG A 162 -19.18 0.91 27.93
C ARG A 162 -20.39 1.02 26.97
N ASN A 163 -20.30 1.88 25.96
CA ASN A 163 -21.38 2.12 24.99
C ASN A 163 -21.26 1.25 23.74
N ILE A 164 -20.20 0.44 23.63
CA ILE A 164 -19.97 -0.45 22.50
C ILE A 164 -21.01 -1.59 22.55
N LYS A 165 -21.78 -1.76 21.46
CA LYS A 165 -22.81 -2.80 21.36
C LYS A 165 -22.38 -4.00 20.52
N ASP A 166 -21.24 -3.90 19.85
CA ASP A 166 -20.67 -4.96 19.00
C ASP A 166 -21.67 -5.42 17.92
N LYS A 167 -22.28 -4.43 17.25
CA LYS A 167 -23.25 -4.63 16.17
C LYS A 167 -22.64 -4.24 14.83
N TYR A 168 -23.09 -4.89 13.76
CA TYR A 168 -22.70 -4.56 12.38
C TYR A 168 -22.85 -3.07 12.04
N ARG A 169 -23.83 -2.38 12.63
CA ARG A 169 -24.04 -0.92 12.43
C ARG A 169 -22.95 -0.01 13.00
N GLU A 170 -22.06 -0.54 13.83
CA GLU A 170 -20.92 0.20 14.37
C GLU A 170 -19.68 0.12 13.46
N ILE A 171 -19.70 -0.74 12.43
CA ILE A 171 -18.58 -0.90 11.50
C ILE A 171 -18.57 0.25 10.50
N SER A 172 -17.44 0.95 10.41
CA SER A 172 -17.17 1.94 9.36
C SER A 172 -16.36 1.28 8.24
N ARG A 173 -16.91 1.29 7.03
CA ARG A 173 -16.27 0.75 5.83
C ARG A 173 -15.74 1.88 4.96
N TRP A 174 -14.53 1.68 4.43
CA TRP A 174 -13.85 2.65 3.59
C TRP A 174 -13.41 1.99 2.28
N ASP A 175 -13.78 2.61 1.16
CA ASP A 175 -13.28 2.22 -0.16
C ASP A 175 -11.94 2.91 -0.41
N VAL A 176 -10.97 2.15 -0.91
CA VAL A 176 -9.58 2.61 -1.02
C VAL A 176 -9.05 2.44 -2.44
N GLY A 177 -8.51 3.52 -3.01
CA GLY A 177 -7.84 3.52 -4.33
C GLY A 177 -8.75 3.70 -5.54
N ASN A 178 -10.07 3.80 -5.36
CA ASN A 178 -11.04 3.87 -6.46
C ASN A 178 -10.78 5.03 -7.44
N ASN A 179 -10.49 6.24 -6.97
CA ASN A 179 -10.21 7.38 -7.84
C ASN A 179 -8.84 7.26 -8.49
N VAL A 180 -7.84 6.73 -7.77
CA VAL A 180 -6.51 6.47 -8.31
C VAL A 180 -6.60 5.51 -9.50
N ILE A 181 -7.25 4.37 -9.30
CA ILE A 181 -7.46 3.37 -10.34
C ILE A 181 -8.32 3.91 -11.48
N LYS A 182 -9.38 4.68 -11.18
CA LYS A 182 -10.19 5.35 -12.21
C LYS A 182 -9.35 6.30 -13.08
N ARG A 183 -8.44 7.08 -12.48
CA ARG A 183 -7.52 7.96 -13.22
C ARG A 183 -6.56 7.15 -14.10
N ILE A 184 -6.01 6.06 -13.59
CA ILE A 184 -5.13 5.15 -14.35
C ILE A 184 -5.88 4.56 -15.56
N ARG A 185 -7.09 4.03 -15.35
CA ARG A 185 -7.94 3.48 -16.42
C ARG A 185 -8.30 4.54 -17.46
N ASN A 186 -8.62 5.76 -17.04
CA ASN A 186 -8.93 6.86 -17.95
C ASN A 186 -7.73 7.28 -18.80
N HIS A 187 -6.53 7.31 -18.23
CA HIS A 187 -5.30 7.60 -18.98
C HIS A 187 -5.04 6.55 -20.07
N LYS A 188 -5.20 5.26 -19.74
CA LYS A 188 -5.11 4.17 -20.72
C LYS A 188 -6.16 4.31 -21.84
N LYS A 189 -7.41 4.66 -21.50
CA LYS A 189 -8.49 4.82 -22.49
C LYS A 189 -8.29 6.03 -23.40
N ALA A 190 -7.89 7.18 -22.86
CA ALA A 190 -7.63 8.37 -23.65
C ALA A 190 -6.56 8.08 -24.71
N HIS A 191 -5.48 7.39 -24.32
CA HIS A 191 -4.42 6.99 -25.23
C HIS A 191 -4.92 6.09 -26.39
N ASN A 192 -5.71 5.05 -26.08
CA ASN A 192 -6.22 4.14 -27.12
C ASN A 192 -7.11 4.85 -28.16
N THR A 193 -7.85 5.89 -27.76
CA THR A 193 -8.72 6.67 -28.65
C THR A 193 -7.95 7.66 -29.51
N THR A 194 -6.87 8.27 -29.01
CA THR A 194 -6.00 9.14 -29.82
C THR A 194 -5.18 8.34 -30.83
N ALA A 195 -4.67 7.17 -30.44
CA ALA A 195 -3.93 6.27 -31.33
C ALA A 195 -4.76 5.75 -32.52
N SER A 196 -6.09 5.76 -32.41
CA SER A 196 -6.99 5.36 -33.50
C SER A 196 -7.52 6.54 -34.34
N ALA A 197 -7.19 7.79 -33.97
CA ALA A 197 -7.55 8.99 -34.72
C ALA A 197 -6.37 9.62 -35.49
N GLU A 198 -5.14 9.16 -35.24
CA GLU A 198 -3.91 9.70 -35.87
C GLU A 198 -3.46 8.95 -37.12
N THR A 199 -4.19 7.91 -37.57
CA THR A 199 -3.86 7.17 -38.81
C THR A 199 -4.17 7.91 -40.12
N ASP A 200 -4.76 9.11 -40.09
CA ASP A 200 -5.22 9.83 -41.31
C ASP A 200 -4.68 11.27 -41.46
N LYS A 201 -3.44 11.56 -41.01
CA LYS A 201 -2.80 12.85 -41.33
C LYS A 201 -1.35 12.70 -41.78
N GLU A 202 -1.21 12.21 -43.01
CA GLU A 202 -0.03 12.46 -43.82
C GLU A 202 -0.14 13.81 -44.55
N GLU A 203 0.98 14.54 -44.49
CA GLU A 203 1.48 15.55 -45.41
C GLU A 203 0.76 16.91 -45.52
N ASN A 204 1.30 17.88 -44.78
CA ASN A 204 1.68 19.14 -45.42
C ASN A 204 3.02 19.64 -44.89
N ASN A 205 3.96 19.67 -45.83
CA ASN A 205 5.34 20.12 -45.73
C ASN A 205 5.33 21.65 -45.63
N ASP A 206 5.81 22.23 -44.53
CA ASP A 206 6.41 23.56 -44.61
C ASP A 206 7.64 23.67 -43.70
N GLN A 207 8.76 23.95 -44.36
CA GLN A 207 10.06 24.16 -43.77
C GLN A 207 10.12 25.60 -43.27
N THR A 208 10.50 25.82 -42.01
CA THR A 208 11.40 26.91 -41.58
C THR A 208 11.45 27.04 -40.06
N THR A 209 12.36 26.32 -39.42
CA THR A 209 13.27 26.83 -38.37
C THR A 209 14.07 25.65 -37.83
N SER A 210 15.40 25.74 -37.89
CA SER A 210 16.30 24.75 -37.30
C SER A 210 15.97 24.58 -35.80
N PRO A 211 15.50 23.41 -35.34
CA PRO A 211 15.25 23.22 -33.92
C PRO A 211 16.61 23.03 -33.24
N ILE A 212 16.84 23.80 -32.18
CA ILE A 212 17.83 23.51 -31.14
C ILE A 212 17.81 22.00 -30.89
N GLU A 213 18.96 21.32 -30.99
CA GLU A 213 19.10 19.89 -30.68
C GLU A 213 18.60 19.61 -29.26
N ARG A 214 17.31 19.32 -29.13
CA ARG A 214 16.74 18.83 -27.88
C ARG A 214 17.18 17.39 -27.80
N HIS A 215 18.05 17.09 -26.83
CA HIS A 215 18.35 15.71 -26.48
C HIS A 215 17.03 14.94 -26.34
N TYR A 216 16.83 13.97 -27.22
CA TYR A 216 15.67 13.09 -27.19
C TYR A 216 15.78 12.22 -25.93
N VAL A 217 14.91 12.47 -24.96
CA VAL A 217 14.86 11.68 -23.73
C VAL A 217 13.87 10.55 -23.95
N THR A 218 14.38 9.33 -23.96
CA THR A 218 13.60 8.12 -24.24
C THR A 218 12.35 8.03 -23.34
N PRO A 219 11.19 7.69 -23.93
CA PRO A 219 9.99 7.42 -23.16
C PRO A 219 10.21 6.28 -22.16
N HIS A 220 9.80 6.48 -20.91
CA HIS A 220 9.95 5.47 -19.86
C HIS A 220 8.84 5.57 -18.81
N VAL A 221 8.76 4.58 -17.93
CA VAL A 221 7.83 4.58 -16.79
C VAL A 221 8.61 4.92 -15.52
N ARG A 222 8.21 6.00 -14.84
CA ARG A 222 8.61 6.21 -13.45
C ARG A 222 7.64 5.42 -12.58
N ARG A 223 8.11 4.34 -11.97
CA ARG A 223 7.30 3.48 -11.08
C ARG A 223 6.72 4.26 -9.91
N GLY A 224 5.58 3.76 -9.42
CA GLY A 224 5.03 4.26 -8.17
C GLY A 224 5.94 3.89 -7.00
N HIS A 225 6.03 4.74 -5.99
CA HIS A 225 6.92 4.50 -4.85
C HIS A 225 6.48 5.32 -3.63
N TRP A 226 6.97 4.92 -2.47
CA TRP A 226 6.83 5.69 -1.24
C TRP A 226 7.78 6.89 -1.21
N GLN A 227 7.25 8.03 -0.82
CA GLN A 227 8.06 9.20 -0.48
C GLN A 227 7.72 9.64 0.94
N SER A 228 8.73 9.90 1.77
CA SER A 228 8.54 10.47 3.09
C SER A 228 9.39 11.72 3.32
N TYR A 229 8.93 12.59 4.21
CA TYR A 229 9.67 13.79 4.61
C TYR A 229 9.24 14.24 6.02
N TRP A 230 10.17 14.83 6.76
CA TRP A 230 9.91 15.34 8.10
C TRP A 230 9.32 16.75 8.04
N VAL A 231 8.27 16.99 8.82
CA VAL A 231 7.67 18.31 9.04
C VAL A 231 7.83 18.70 10.50
N GLY A 232 8.19 19.97 10.72
CA GLY A 232 8.46 20.55 12.03
C GLY A 232 9.88 21.11 12.14
N LYS A 233 10.11 21.91 13.16
CA LYS A 233 11.37 22.63 13.36
C LYS A 233 12.54 21.69 13.64
N LYS A 234 13.72 22.09 13.15
CA LYS A 234 14.93 21.29 13.32
C LYS A 234 15.59 21.41 14.70
N ASP A 235 15.26 22.46 15.43
CA ASP A 235 15.86 22.89 16.70
C ASP A 235 15.39 22.10 17.94
N GLY A 236 14.50 21.12 17.77
CA GLY A 236 13.97 20.32 18.88
C GLY A 236 12.92 21.04 19.72
N SER A 237 12.44 22.20 19.29
CA SER A 237 11.37 22.93 20.00
C SER A 237 9.99 22.30 19.87
N GLU A 238 9.81 21.36 18.93
CA GLU A 238 8.60 20.57 18.74
C GLU A 238 8.94 19.16 18.24
N GLU A 239 8.05 18.19 18.52
CA GLU A 239 8.17 16.84 17.95
C GLU A 239 7.88 16.89 16.45
N ARG A 240 8.84 16.43 15.64
CA ARG A 240 8.64 16.39 14.19
C ARG A 240 7.72 15.23 13.80
N ARG A 241 6.87 15.48 12.81
CA ARG A 241 6.00 14.46 12.20
C ARG A 241 6.61 13.96 10.91
N LEU A 242 6.72 12.65 10.75
CA LEU A 242 7.11 12.05 9.48
C LEU A 242 5.88 11.94 8.58
N VAL A 243 5.86 12.66 7.46
CA VAL A 243 4.77 12.60 6.48
C VAL A 243 5.10 11.54 5.45
N LEU A 244 4.16 10.62 5.22
CA LEU A 244 4.22 9.62 4.17
C LEU A 244 3.31 10.02 3.00
N ARG A 245 3.79 9.82 1.77
CA ARG A 245 3.01 9.98 0.54
C ARG A 245 3.25 8.83 -0.43
N TRP A 246 2.18 8.39 -1.09
CA TRP A 246 2.24 7.49 -2.24
C TRP A 246 2.44 8.31 -3.52
N LYS A 247 3.52 8.05 -4.27
CA LYS A 247 3.70 8.60 -5.61
C LYS A 247 3.18 7.59 -6.62
N HIS A 248 2.15 7.98 -7.37
CA HIS A 248 1.67 7.19 -8.51
C HIS A 248 2.74 7.04 -9.58
N PHE A 249 2.68 5.93 -10.32
CA PHE A 249 3.49 5.78 -11.52
C PHE A 249 3.10 6.84 -12.55
N ILE A 250 4.05 7.23 -13.40
CA ILE A 250 3.79 8.13 -14.53
C ILE A 250 4.54 7.64 -15.76
N TYR A 251 3.94 7.82 -16.93
CA TYR A 251 4.66 7.77 -18.19
C TYR A 251 5.42 9.09 -18.36
N VAL A 252 6.71 9.00 -18.64
CA VAL A 252 7.60 10.14 -18.87
C VAL A 252 7.94 10.13 -20.35
N ASN A 253 7.66 11.25 -21.03
CA ASN A 253 7.80 11.38 -22.49
C ASN A 253 7.02 10.31 -23.29
N ALA A 254 6.02 9.70 -22.68
CA ALA A 254 5.12 8.74 -23.29
C ALA A 254 3.68 9.08 -22.87
N ASP A 255 2.74 8.94 -23.80
CA ASP A 255 1.31 9.06 -23.51
C ASP A 255 0.69 7.72 -23.08
N GLY A 256 1.47 6.63 -23.15
CA GLY A 256 1.02 5.29 -22.80
C GLY A 256 2.11 4.23 -23.00
N PRO A 257 1.79 2.96 -22.72
CA PRO A 257 2.74 1.86 -22.79
C PRO A 257 3.22 1.58 -24.21
N ASP A 258 2.41 1.85 -25.23
CA ASP A 258 2.74 1.59 -26.64
C ASP A 258 3.84 2.52 -27.17
N ALA A 259 4.03 3.68 -26.52
CA ALA A 259 5.12 4.61 -26.81
C ALA A 259 6.44 4.23 -26.13
N LEU A 260 6.45 3.18 -25.29
CA LEU A 260 7.67 2.72 -24.62
C LEU A 260 8.50 1.86 -25.59
N PRO A 261 9.84 1.99 -25.57
CA PRO A 261 10.70 1.15 -26.38
C PRO A 261 10.58 -0.31 -25.95
N VAL A 262 10.29 -1.20 -26.91
CA VAL A 262 10.29 -2.65 -26.67
C VAL A 262 11.73 -3.09 -26.38
N THR A 263 11.98 -3.53 -25.16
CA THR A 263 13.29 -4.08 -24.76
C THR A 263 13.22 -5.60 -24.84
N ILE A 264 13.89 -6.19 -25.84
CA ILE A 264 14.06 -7.66 -25.95
C ILE A 264 15.38 -8.01 -25.28
N ASN A 265 15.31 -8.58 -24.07
CA ASN A 265 16.48 -9.16 -23.42
C ASN A 265 16.68 -10.57 -23.96
N CYS A 266 17.58 -10.74 -24.95
CA CYS A 266 18.02 -12.06 -25.37
C CYS A 266 18.88 -12.66 -24.25
N ILE A 267 18.38 -13.70 -23.58
CA ILE A 267 19.17 -14.50 -22.64
C ILE A 267 20.04 -15.43 -23.47
N GLN A 268 21.36 -15.34 -23.32
CA GLN A 268 22.28 -16.33 -23.91
C GLN A 268 22.21 -17.62 -23.08
N GLU A 269 21.98 -18.75 -23.76
CA GLU A 269 22.08 -20.11 -23.19
C GLU A 269 23.52 -20.47 -22.81
#